data_AF-A0A497B1X3-F1
#
_entry.id   AF-A0A497B1X3-F1
#
_cell.length_a   1.000
_cell.length_b   1.000
_cell.length_c   1.000
_cell.angle_alpha   90.00
_cell.angle_beta   90.00
_cell.angle_gamma   90.00
#
_symmetry.space_group_name_H-M   'P 1'
#
loop_
_entity.id
_entity.type
_entity.pdbx_description
1 polymer ?
#
loop_
_entity_poly.entity_id
_entity_poly.type
_entity_poly.pdbx_seq_one_letter_code
_entity_poly.pdbx_strand_id
1 'polypeptide(L)'
;MKFKVGDKVRVRQWEAMMRQGEPLSGDISFPGKPWLFLKINKKFCRQVVTIKEVMGVCYRIKEDNGSYHWIDEMFEGYAFEYGEIAEFSDDGEQWNKGIYVSYIDGANYPYISADLADVAEFREGASFDCMHWKYARPVQHTIIIDGIEIGVSDSVYRALKEHLCGGRK
;
A
#
# COMPACT_ATOMS: atom_id res chain seq x y z
N MET A 1 -1.33 -10.74 2.13
CA MET A 1 -0.11 -9.90 2.16
C MET A 1 -0.02 -9.29 3.54
N LYS A 2 1.16 -9.23 4.17
CA LYS A 2 1.34 -8.58 5.48
C LYS A 2 2.17 -7.31 5.30
N PHE A 3 1.82 -6.25 6.03
CA PHE A 3 2.58 -5.01 6.03
C PHE A 3 3.77 -5.11 7.00
N LYS A 4 4.80 -4.31 6.74
CA LYS A 4 6.00 -4.13 7.57
C LYS A 4 6.05 -2.71 8.14
N VAL A 5 6.88 -2.53 9.17
CA VAL A 5 7.13 -1.21 9.76
C VAL A 5 7.64 -0.24 8.69
N GLY A 6 7.06 0.96 8.67
CA GLY A 6 7.36 2.01 7.70
C GLY A 6 6.50 2.01 6.45
N ASP A 7 5.73 0.95 6.21
CA ASP A 7 4.80 0.92 5.06
C ASP A 7 3.73 2.00 5.20
N LYS A 8 3.42 2.64 4.07
CA LYS A 8 2.26 3.52 3.94
C LYS A 8 1.08 2.72 3.42
N VAL A 9 -0.03 2.75 4.15
CA VAL A 9 -1.27 2.05 3.80
C VAL A 9 -2.44 3.02 3.87
N ARG A 10 -3.50 2.77 3.11
CA ARG A 10 -4.71 3.60 3.18
C ARG A 10 -5.78 2.91 4.00
N VAL A 11 -6.41 3.63 4.92
CA VAL A 11 -7.53 3.10 5.72
C VAL A 11 -8.79 3.07 4.87
N ARG A 12 -9.51 1.95 4.89
CA ARG A 12 -10.76 1.78 4.13
C ARG A 12 -11.82 2.76 4.55
N GLN A 13 -12.79 2.95 3.66
CA GLN A 13 -14.01 3.65 4.00
C GLN A 13 -14.90 2.80 4.90
N TRP A 14 -15.63 3.48 5.79
CA TRP A 14 -16.60 2.83 6.69
C TRP A 14 -17.58 1.96 5.92
N GLU A 15 -18.15 2.50 4.84
CA GLU A 15 -19.16 1.84 4.02
C GLU A 15 -18.61 0.62 3.27
N ALA A 16 -17.32 0.62 2.94
CA ALA A 16 -16.64 -0.53 2.34
C ALA A 16 -16.33 -1.62 3.38
N MET A 17 -15.89 -1.24 4.59
CA MET A 17 -15.68 -2.18 5.69
C MET A 17 -16.96 -2.91 6.09
N MET A 18 -18.10 -2.21 6.11
CA MET A 18 -19.41 -2.78 6.41
C MET A 18 -19.88 -3.87 5.42
N ARG A 19 -19.25 -4.03 4.25
CA ARG A 19 -19.56 -5.13 3.34
C ARG A 19 -19.03 -6.48 3.83
N GLN A 20 -18.02 -6.46 4.70
CA GLN A 20 -17.33 -7.63 5.24
C GLN A 20 -17.41 -7.72 6.77
N GLY A 21 -17.82 -6.63 7.42
CA GLY A 21 -18.04 -6.54 8.85
C GLY A 21 -19.51 -6.41 9.21
N GLU A 22 -19.78 -6.46 10.50
CA GLU A 22 -21.11 -6.37 11.09
C GLU A 22 -21.13 -5.23 12.12
N PRO A 23 -22.25 -4.52 12.29
CA PRO A 23 -22.33 -3.47 13.29
C PRO A 23 -22.39 -4.08 14.69
N LEU A 24 -21.54 -3.59 15.60
CA LEU A 24 -21.54 -3.99 17.01
C LEU A 24 -21.45 -2.75 17.89
N SER A 25 -22.55 -2.40 18.57
CA SER A 25 -22.61 -1.23 19.48
C SER A 25 -22.12 0.10 18.88
N GLY A 26 -22.27 0.27 17.56
CA GLY A 26 -21.82 1.47 16.84
C GLY A 26 -20.40 1.38 16.26
N ASP A 27 -19.67 0.30 16.54
CA ASP A 27 -18.41 -0.08 15.91
C ASP A 27 -18.64 -1.11 14.79
N ILE A 28 -17.57 -1.50 14.09
CA ILE A 28 -17.61 -2.62 13.14
C ILE A 28 -16.84 -3.81 13.73
N SER A 29 -17.50 -4.95 13.86
CA SER A 29 -16.86 -6.25 14.13
C SER A 29 -16.59 -7.00 12.83
N PHE A 30 -15.46 -7.68 12.75
CA PHE A 30 -15.15 -8.56 11.62
C PHE A 30 -15.27 -10.03 12.08
N PRO A 31 -16.12 -10.85 11.43
CA PRO A 31 -16.32 -12.24 11.84
C PRO A 31 -15.01 -13.02 11.96
N GLY A 32 -14.81 -13.70 13.09
CA GLY A 32 -13.60 -14.47 13.38
C GLY A 32 -12.37 -13.64 13.76
N LYS A 33 -12.51 -12.32 13.95
CA LYS A 33 -11.42 -11.42 14.38
C LYS A 33 -11.73 -10.81 15.74
N PRO A 34 -10.75 -10.74 16.66
CA PRO A 34 -10.97 -10.19 18.01
C PRO A 34 -10.94 -8.65 18.06
N TRP A 35 -10.60 -7.97 16.95
CA TRP A 35 -10.48 -6.51 16.90
C TRP A 35 -11.67 -5.85 16.21
N LEU A 36 -12.14 -4.75 16.79
CA LEU A 36 -13.20 -3.91 16.26
C LEU A 36 -12.63 -2.68 15.56
N PHE A 37 -13.28 -2.23 14.49
CA PHE A 37 -13.07 -0.89 13.98
C PHE A 37 -13.96 0.08 14.75
N LEU A 38 -13.36 0.77 15.71
CA LEU A 38 -14.07 1.69 16.59
C LEU A 38 -14.62 2.89 15.82
N LYS A 39 -15.82 3.36 16.18
CA LYS A 39 -16.46 4.54 15.58
C LYS A 39 -15.58 5.78 15.62
N ILE A 40 -14.79 5.96 16.69
CA ILE A 40 -13.84 7.06 16.83
C ILE A 40 -12.73 7.03 15.76
N ASN A 41 -12.42 5.85 15.22
CA ASN A 41 -11.42 5.67 14.17
C ASN A 41 -11.94 6.02 12.78
N LYS A 42 -13.24 6.31 12.62
CA LYS A 42 -13.83 6.77 11.33
C LYS A 42 -13.12 8.03 10.78
N LYS A 43 -12.53 8.85 11.65
CA LYS A 43 -11.72 10.01 11.24
C LYS A 43 -10.50 9.66 10.38
N PHE A 44 -10.02 8.43 10.45
CA PHE A 44 -8.88 7.95 9.66
C PHE A 44 -9.29 7.36 8.31
N CYS A 45 -10.59 7.12 8.06
CA CYS A 45 -11.05 6.58 6.77
C CYS A 45 -10.53 7.42 5.59
N ARG A 46 -10.08 6.76 4.52
CA ARG A 46 -9.41 7.33 3.33
C ARG A 46 -8.04 7.96 3.58
N GLN A 47 -7.59 8.07 4.84
CA GLN A 47 -6.27 8.62 5.11
C GLN A 47 -5.19 7.58 4.84
N VAL A 48 -4.06 8.08 4.33
CA VAL A 48 -2.81 7.32 4.28
C VAL A 48 -2.18 7.38 5.65
N VAL A 49 -1.89 6.22 6.22
CA VAL A 49 -1.30 6.01 7.53
C VAL A 49 -0.04 5.17 7.43
N THR A 50 0.83 5.28 8.42
CA THR A 50 2.14 4.63 8.45
C THR A 50 2.13 3.51 9.48
N ILE A 51 2.49 2.30 9.08
CA ILE A 51 2.67 1.18 10.01
C ILE A 51 3.85 1.48 10.93
N LYS A 52 3.56 1.62 12.23
CA LYS A 52 4.53 1.87 13.29
C LYS A 52 5.07 0.58 13.89
N GLU A 53 4.21 -0.43 14.05
CA GLU A 53 4.55 -1.70 14.69
C GLU A 53 3.70 -2.84 14.13
N VAL A 54 4.29 -4.04 14.05
CA VAL A 54 3.63 -5.28 13.63
C VAL A 54 3.53 -6.22 14.83
N MET A 55 2.30 -6.55 15.24
CA MET A 55 1.99 -7.37 16.42
C MET A 55 1.29 -8.68 15.99
N GLY A 56 2.04 -9.57 15.35
CA GLY A 56 1.59 -10.90 14.90
C GLY A 56 0.55 -10.87 13.75
N VAL A 57 -0.69 -10.53 14.10
CA VAL A 57 -1.84 -10.46 13.18
C VAL A 57 -2.53 -9.09 13.18
N CYS A 58 -2.00 -8.12 13.93
CA CYS A 58 -2.48 -6.75 13.95
C CYS A 58 -1.31 -5.76 13.88
N TYR A 59 -1.64 -4.47 13.74
CA TYR A 59 -0.70 -3.39 13.52
C TYR A 59 -0.99 -2.22 14.45
N ARG A 60 0.03 -1.39 14.69
CA ARG A 60 -0.09 -0.03 15.23
C ARG A 60 0.25 0.96 14.15
N ILE A 61 -0.47 2.07 14.07
CA ILE A 61 -0.15 3.15 13.12
C ILE A 61 0.53 4.32 13.83
N LYS A 62 1.22 5.17 13.09
CA LYS A 62 1.89 6.35 13.65
C LYS A 62 0.89 7.45 13.98
N GLU A 63 -0.13 7.61 13.16
CA GLU A 63 -1.08 8.72 13.12
C GLU A 63 -2.06 8.71 14.31
N ASP A 64 -2.23 7.57 14.97
CA ASP A 64 -2.95 7.44 16.24
C ASP A 64 -2.02 7.30 17.45
N ASN A 65 -0.72 7.56 17.27
CA ASN A 65 0.35 7.33 18.25
C ASN A 65 0.54 5.86 18.68
N GLY A 66 -0.02 4.91 17.93
CA GLY A 66 -0.07 3.49 18.27
C GLY A 66 -1.16 3.15 19.28
N SER A 67 -2.20 3.97 19.39
CA SER A 67 -3.24 3.81 20.41
C SER A 67 -4.16 2.63 20.13
N TYR A 68 -4.49 2.37 18.86
CA TYR A 68 -5.45 1.33 18.48
C TYR A 68 -4.77 0.15 17.77
N HIS A 69 -5.44 -1.00 17.79
CA HIS A 69 -5.03 -2.17 17.01
C HIS A 69 -5.74 -2.12 15.66
N TRP A 70 -4.98 -2.34 14.61
CA TRP A 70 -5.46 -2.33 13.24
C TRP A 70 -5.25 -3.71 12.61
N ILE A 71 -6.14 -4.14 11.73
CA ILE A 71 -6.03 -5.43 11.03
C ILE A 71 -6.12 -5.23 9.51
N ASP A 72 -5.76 -6.25 8.74
CA ASP A 72 -5.75 -6.19 7.27
C ASP A 72 -7.10 -5.70 6.70
N GLU A 73 -8.22 -6.14 7.28
CA GLU A 73 -9.58 -5.79 6.84
C GLU A 73 -9.90 -4.29 6.95
N MET A 74 -9.15 -3.54 7.77
CA MET A 74 -9.31 -2.09 7.95
C MET A 74 -8.53 -1.28 6.92
N PHE A 75 -7.67 -1.91 6.11
CA PHE A 75 -6.85 -1.25 5.11
C PHE A 75 -7.26 -1.61 3.69
N GLU A 76 -7.20 -0.62 2.79
CA GLU A 76 -7.33 -0.77 1.34
C GLU A 76 -6.12 -1.53 0.75
N GLY A 77 -5.00 -1.41 1.47
CA GLY A 77 -3.69 -1.96 1.17
C GLY A 77 -2.64 -0.84 1.05
N TYR A 78 -1.60 -1.06 0.26
CA TYR A 78 -0.51 -0.08 0.13
C TYR A 78 -1.02 1.22 -0.52
N ALA A 79 -0.55 2.34 0.02
CA ALA A 79 -0.82 3.66 -0.52
C ALA A 79 0.37 4.11 -1.38
N PHE A 80 0.07 4.51 -2.61
CA PHE A 80 1.03 5.06 -3.57
C PHE A 80 0.61 6.46 -3.98
N GLU A 81 1.58 7.25 -4.43
CA GLU A 81 1.30 8.53 -5.09
C GLU A 81 1.00 8.32 -6.58
N TYR A 82 0.15 9.19 -7.15
CA TYR A 82 -0.13 9.17 -8.58
C TYR A 82 1.18 9.29 -9.39
N GLY A 83 1.42 8.36 -10.31
CA GLY A 83 2.65 8.30 -11.09
C GLY A 83 3.80 7.53 -10.44
N GLU A 84 3.63 7.02 -9.22
CA GLU A 84 4.64 6.20 -8.55
C GLU A 84 4.78 4.84 -9.26
N ILE A 85 6.01 4.35 -9.44
CA ILE A 85 6.24 3.00 -9.95
C ILE A 85 6.04 2.03 -8.80
N ALA A 86 5.15 1.06 -8.99
CA ALA A 86 4.87 0.00 -8.04
C ALA A 86 4.83 -1.36 -8.74
N GLU A 87 4.77 -2.43 -7.95
CA GLU A 87 4.56 -3.79 -8.43
C GLU A 87 3.10 -4.20 -8.19
N PHE A 88 2.48 -4.83 -9.18
CA PHE A 88 1.08 -5.22 -9.20
C PHE A 88 0.91 -6.71 -9.51
N SER A 89 -0.15 -7.32 -8.99
CA SER A 89 -0.41 -8.74 -9.14
C SER A 89 -1.89 -9.08 -9.00
N ASP A 90 -2.34 -10.12 -9.71
CA ASP A 90 -3.69 -10.67 -9.57
C ASP A 90 -3.77 -11.86 -8.60
N ASP A 91 -2.68 -12.62 -8.47
CA ASP A 91 -2.59 -13.84 -7.66
C ASP A 91 -1.74 -13.67 -6.40
N GLY A 92 -0.89 -12.63 -6.36
CA GLY A 92 0.08 -12.38 -5.30
C GLY A 92 1.41 -13.12 -5.49
N GLU A 93 1.56 -13.86 -6.59
CA GLU A 93 2.73 -14.66 -6.93
C GLU A 93 3.53 -14.03 -8.07
N GLN A 94 2.84 -13.63 -9.15
CA GLN A 94 3.46 -12.98 -10.31
C GLN A 94 3.29 -11.47 -10.22
N TRP A 95 4.39 -10.75 -10.23
CA TRP A 95 4.42 -9.30 -10.00
C TRP A 95 4.94 -8.56 -11.23
N ASN A 96 4.15 -7.60 -11.73
CA ASN A 96 4.49 -6.74 -12.86
C ASN A 96 4.71 -5.31 -12.38
N LYS A 97 5.69 -4.61 -12.96
CA LYS A 97 5.90 -3.19 -12.66
C LYS A 97 4.99 -2.34 -13.52
N GLY A 98 4.41 -1.29 -12.93
CA GLY A 98 3.54 -0.35 -13.63
C GLY A 98 3.56 1.02 -12.97
N ILE A 99 2.92 1.99 -13.62
CA ILE A 99 2.73 3.34 -13.08
C ILE A 99 1.42 3.34 -12.30
N TYR A 100 1.44 3.63 -11.00
CA TYR A 100 0.23 3.73 -10.21
C TYR A 100 -0.64 4.91 -10.66
N VAL A 101 -1.90 4.62 -10.96
CA VAL A 101 -2.91 5.60 -11.40
C VAL A 101 -3.89 5.89 -10.27
N SER A 102 -4.52 4.85 -9.71
CA SER A 102 -5.57 5.07 -8.72
C SER A 102 -5.90 3.81 -7.92
N TYR A 103 -6.83 3.97 -6.98
CA TYR A 103 -7.41 2.87 -6.22
C TYR A 103 -8.93 3.05 -6.08
N ILE A 104 -9.68 1.97 -6.30
CA ILE A 104 -11.14 1.93 -6.15
C ILE A 104 -11.52 1.02 -4.97
N ASP A 105 -11.86 1.62 -3.82
CA ASP A 105 -12.21 0.86 -2.61
C ASP A 105 -13.44 -0.03 -2.81
N GLY A 106 -13.26 -1.30 -2.46
CA GLY A 106 -14.27 -2.34 -2.54
C GLY A 106 -14.50 -2.92 -3.93
N ALA A 107 -13.69 -2.56 -4.94
CA ALA A 107 -13.60 -3.30 -6.19
C ALA A 107 -12.82 -4.61 -6.00
N ASN A 108 -13.10 -5.63 -6.82
CA ASN A 108 -12.38 -6.90 -6.79
C ASN A 108 -10.90 -6.76 -7.20
N TYR A 109 -10.64 -5.82 -8.11
CA TYR A 109 -9.31 -5.45 -8.62
C TYR A 109 -9.13 -3.95 -8.37
N PRO A 110 -8.80 -3.56 -7.13
CA PRO A 110 -8.94 -2.18 -6.73
C PRO A 110 -7.78 -1.29 -7.17
N TYR A 111 -6.61 -1.84 -7.50
CA TYR A 111 -5.46 -1.05 -7.94
C TYR A 111 -5.52 -0.81 -9.45
N ILE A 112 -5.24 0.41 -9.87
CA ILE A 112 -5.19 0.79 -11.29
C ILE A 112 -3.76 1.21 -11.63
N SER A 113 -3.21 0.67 -12.71
CA SER A 113 -1.92 1.07 -13.25
C SER A 113 -1.97 1.36 -14.74
N ALA A 114 -1.02 2.15 -15.23
CA ALA A 114 -0.64 2.21 -16.65
C ALA A 114 0.60 1.33 -16.90
N ASP A 115 0.83 0.96 -18.15
CA ASP A 115 2.06 0.25 -18.53
C ASP A 115 3.27 1.20 -18.42
N LEU A 116 4.46 0.65 -18.17
CA LEU A 116 5.70 1.42 -18.21
C LEU A 116 6.07 1.86 -19.63
N ALA A 117 5.57 1.17 -20.65
CA ALA A 117 5.69 1.58 -22.05
C ALA A 117 5.03 2.95 -22.31
N ASP A 118 3.95 3.26 -21.58
CA ASP A 118 3.14 4.48 -21.76
C ASP A 118 3.61 5.65 -20.87
N VAL A 119 4.83 5.60 -20.33
CA VAL A 119 5.31 6.62 -19.37
C VAL A 119 5.41 8.02 -20.00
N ALA A 120 5.64 8.10 -21.31
CA ALA A 120 5.71 9.37 -22.02
C ALA A 120 4.31 9.98 -22.12
N GLU A 121 3.35 9.20 -22.63
CA GLU A 121 1.94 9.55 -22.75
C GLU A 121 1.35 9.95 -21.40
N PHE A 122 1.60 9.16 -20.36
CA PHE A 122 1.18 9.44 -18.99
C PHE A 122 1.68 10.81 -18.50
N ARG A 123 2.97 11.12 -18.72
CA ARG A 123 3.58 12.38 -18.27
C ARG A 123 3.13 13.59 -19.05
N GLU A 124 2.84 13.41 -20.34
CA GLU A 124 2.34 14.47 -21.22
C GLU A 124 0.83 14.69 -21.07
N GLY A 125 0.15 13.88 -20.27
CA GLY A 125 -1.30 13.94 -20.09
C GLY A 125 -2.08 13.47 -21.31
N ALA A 126 -1.45 12.66 -22.17
CA ALA A 126 -2.10 12.01 -23.29
C ALA A 126 -2.96 10.82 -22.81
N SER A 127 -3.74 10.24 -23.73
CA SER A 127 -4.50 9.02 -23.45
C SER A 127 -3.56 7.82 -23.35
N PHE A 128 -3.80 6.95 -22.37
CA PHE A 128 -3.08 5.69 -22.16
C PHE A 128 -4.04 4.62 -21.64
N ASP A 129 -3.69 3.35 -21.84
CA ASP A 129 -4.48 2.23 -21.35
C ASP A 129 -4.22 1.96 -19.86
N CYS A 130 -5.25 1.50 -19.16
CA CYS A 130 -5.18 1.17 -17.74
C CYS A 130 -5.48 -0.30 -17.49
N MET A 131 -4.72 -0.89 -16.58
CA MET A 131 -4.89 -2.25 -16.07
C MET A 131 -5.42 -2.20 -14.63
N HIS A 132 -6.24 -3.20 -14.27
CA HIS A 132 -6.78 -3.38 -12.92
C HIS A 132 -6.11 -4.57 -12.25
N TRP A 133 -5.77 -4.43 -10.97
CA TRP A 133 -5.01 -5.43 -10.22
C TRP A 133 -5.60 -5.69 -8.84
N LYS A 134 -5.45 -6.93 -8.38
CA LYS A 134 -5.92 -7.35 -7.05
C LYS A 134 -5.01 -6.86 -5.93
N TYR A 135 -3.71 -6.88 -6.15
CA TYR A 135 -2.68 -6.53 -5.18
C TYR A 135 -1.68 -5.54 -5.77
N ALA A 136 -1.10 -4.74 -4.90
CA ALA A 136 0.05 -3.90 -5.24
C ALA A 136 1.02 -3.85 -4.05
N ARG A 137 2.30 -3.63 -4.33
CA ARG A 137 3.34 -3.43 -3.31
C ARG A 137 4.41 -2.45 -3.83
N PRO A 138 5.17 -1.80 -2.93
CA PRO A 138 6.33 -1.01 -3.34
C PRO A 138 7.33 -1.87 -4.10
N VAL A 139 8.02 -1.26 -5.08
CA VAL A 139 9.12 -1.93 -5.79
C VAL A 139 10.14 -2.43 -4.77
N GLN A 140 10.48 -3.71 -4.87
CA GLN A 140 11.51 -4.30 -4.03
C GLN A 140 12.88 -4.02 -4.65
N HIS A 141 13.76 -3.42 -3.85
CA HIS A 141 15.14 -3.19 -4.22
C HIS A 141 16.04 -4.02 -3.34
N THR A 142 17.05 -4.63 -3.94
CA THR A 142 18.11 -5.31 -3.21
C THR A 142 19.46 -4.72 -3.60
N ILE A 143 20.35 -4.62 -2.61
CA ILE A 143 21.75 -4.27 -2.79
C ILE A 143 22.60 -5.43 -2.28
N ILE A 144 23.80 -5.59 -2.83
CA ILE A 144 24.73 -6.63 -2.42
C ILE A 144 25.95 -5.95 -1.78
N ILE A 145 26.24 -6.29 -0.52
CA ILE A 145 27.43 -5.83 0.21
C ILE A 145 28.17 -7.06 0.72
N ASP A 146 29.44 -7.23 0.32
CA ASP A 146 30.26 -8.38 0.71
C ASP A 146 29.61 -9.75 0.40
N GLY A 147 28.87 -9.83 -0.71
CA GLY A 147 28.13 -11.03 -1.11
C GLY A 147 26.83 -11.28 -0.34
N ILE A 148 26.45 -10.38 0.58
CA ILE A 148 25.20 -10.44 1.33
C ILE A 148 24.15 -9.60 0.61
N GLU A 149 23.01 -10.21 0.28
CA GLU A 149 21.86 -9.52 -0.30
C GLU A 149 21.03 -8.84 0.80
N ILE A 150 20.78 -7.55 0.64
CA ILE A 150 20.08 -6.70 1.61
C ILE A 150 18.92 -6.02 0.90
N GLY A 151 17.70 -6.27 1.35
CA GLY A 151 16.52 -5.53 0.91
C GLY A 151 16.52 -4.10 1.42
N VAL A 152 16.31 -3.14 0.54
CA VAL A 152 16.24 -1.70 0.88
C VAL A 152 14.94 -1.08 0.38
N SER A 153 14.51 -0.01 1.03
CA SER A 153 13.36 0.77 0.54
C SER A 153 13.71 1.52 -0.74
N ASP A 154 12.70 1.88 -1.53
CA ASP A 154 12.88 2.67 -2.75
C ASP A 154 13.58 4.01 -2.48
N SER A 155 13.24 4.69 -1.38
CA SER A 155 13.90 5.94 -0.99
C SER A 155 15.40 5.75 -0.70
N VAL A 156 15.77 4.68 0.00
CA VAL A 156 17.17 4.34 0.28
C VAL A 156 17.89 3.97 -1.01
N TYR A 157 17.27 3.16 -1.85
CA TYR A 157 17.81 2.79 -3.15
C TYR A 157 18.08 4.02 -4.03
N ARG A 158 17.11 4.94 -4.15
CA ARG A 158 17.27 6.17 -4.94
C ARG A 158 18.40 7.06 -4.40
N ALA A 159 18.46 7.27 -3.08
CA ALA A 159 19.52 8.06 -2.46
C ALA A 159 20.90 7.43 -2.67
N LEU A 160 21.01 6.10 -2.53
CA LEU A 160 22.24 5.36 -2.82
C LEU A 160 22.63 5.47 -4.30
N LYS A 161 21.67 5.29 -5.21
CA LYS A 161 21.90 5.40 -6.66
C LYS A 161 22.36 6.80 -7.06
N GLU A 162 21.76 7.85 -6.51
CA GLU A 162 22.18 9.23 -6.74
C GLU A 162 23.60 9.47 -6.22
N HIS A 163 23.91 9.01 -5.00
CA HIS A 163 25.23 9.15 -4.42
C HIS A 163 26.31 8.39 -5.21
N LEU A 164 26.03 7.16 -5.62
CA LEU A 164 26.99 6.28 -6.28
C LEU A 164 27.13 6.53 -7.79
N CYS A 165 26.04 6.94 -8.46
CA CYS A 165 25.99 7.06 -9.92
C CYS A 165 25.78 8.51 -10.40
N GLY A 166 25.21 9.40 -9.59
CA GLY A 166 24.91 10.79 -9.96
C GLY A 166 26.13 11.71 -10.05
N GLY A 167 27.28 11.28 -9.53
CA GLY A 167 28.55 12.00 -9.63
C GLY A 167 29.37 11.74 -10.91
N ARG A 168 28.92 10.85 -11.81
CA ARG A 168 29.59 10.61 -13.09
C ARG A 168 29.10 11.60 -14.14
N LYS A 169 29.74 12.76 -14.21
CA LYS A 169 29.80 13.58 -15.44
C LYS A 169 31.15 13.38 -16.11
#